data_AF-A0A847DN53-F1
#
_entry.id   AF-A0A847DN53-F1
#
_cell.length_a   1.000
_cell.length_b   1.000
_cell.length_c   1.000
_cell.angle_alpha   90.00
_cell.angle_beta   90.00
_cell.angle_gamma   90.00
#
_symmetry.space_group_name_H-M   'P 1'
#
loop_
_entity.id
_entity.type
_entity.pdbx_description
1 polymer ?
#
loop_
_entity_poly.entity_id
_entity_poly.type
_entity_poly.pdbx_seq_one_letter_code
_entity_poly.pdbx_strand_id
1 'polypeptide(L)'
;MDASAPDNERFVLPAIVPHGIGRYVFICCCLFLLTAGILFAAAVYQLFDFFSCAGLGVTVLMMGAYFQSYRKQLIFDDTPTSRVQGVFLGRVELSGITVCESPMSGNLSGLPCVWTKTIVEELCTRNSGGKTSANVWVEIVAHESYVPFYLKDDSGEILIDCAGAEVVGDEIYCRETTPDDEMYFGKCMKAEDSRTQHRRRFREQTLLVNSPVYVFGYARERTDVVAPMIGGHYTLPLYYIAAGGEMDSVTQLKKKKSIALLMAGSFWGITMFLWPEFTMKSAVDYTMSLLCFNVLAWLAINFNRLVVLRQRVYEGFAHLEVQFKRRSELIPTLVGIVSAVRDYEADVQRNLSELRALGQQSFVGDSVKTQEAAQALQALAECYPELRAGENFLRLQKELSDTETRIALASAYYNDIATYCNTRSSMIPSNLIARMVMIEPFPLINRVEFDD
;
A
#
# COMPACT_ATOMS: atom_id res chain seq x y z
N MET A 1 19.32 -32.88 109.92
CA MET A 1 20.32 -32.28 110.82
C MET A 1 20.54 -30.86 110.36
N ASP A 2 19.89 -29.96 111.10
CA ASP A 2 20.27 -28.60 111.49
C ASP A 2 20.87 -27.60 110.50
N ALA A 3 20.16 -26.47 110.34
CA ALA A 3 20.59 -25.12 110.75
C ALA A 3 19.59 -24.11 110.12
N SER A 4 18.58 -23.61 110.85
CA SER A 4 18.58 -22.40 111.70
C SER A 4 18.78 -21.07 110.96
N ALA A 5 17.78 -20.19 111.11
CA ALA A 5 17.55 -18.84 110.56
C ALA A 5 18.67 -17.79 110.88
N PRO A 6 18.62 -16.52 110.38
CA PRO A 6 17.64 -15.53 110.85
C PRO A 6 17.13 -14.47 109.84
N ASP A 7 16.02 -13.84 110.24
CA ASP A 7 15.49 -12.53 109.80
C ASP A 7 16.55 -11.43 109.74
N ASN A 8 16.43 -10.51 108.77
CA ASN A 8 16.50 -9.08 109.11
C ASN A 8 15.88 -8.13 108.06
N GLU A 9 14.92 -7.36 108.56
CA GLU A 9 14.56 -5.96 108.29
C GLU A 9 14.53 -5.35 106.86
N ARG A 10 13.34 -4.79 106.59
CA ARG A 10 12.98 -3.96 105.43
C ARG A 10 13.69 -2.61 105.47
N PHE A 11 14.39 -2.27 104.39
CA PHE A 11 14.64 -0.88 103.99
C PHE A 11 13.85 -0.60 102.70
N VAL A 12 12.71 0.09 102.83
CA VAL A 12 11.92 0.58 101.70
C VAL A 12 12.52 1.92 101.25
N LEU A 13 13.28 1.92 100.16
CA LEU A 13 13.63 3.15 99.44
C LEU A 13 12.47 3.55 98.52
N PRO A 14 12.13 4.84 98.41
CA PRO A 14 11.03 5.30 97.56
C PRO A 14 11.37 5.04 96.10
N ALA A 15 10.48 4.34 95.39
CA ALA A 15 10.56 4.18 93.95
C ALA A 15 10.43 5.56 93.27
N ILE A 16 11.56 6.10 92.82
CA ILE A 16 11.59 7.21 91.87
C ILE A 16 11.05 6.66 90.55
N VAL A 17 9.76 6.87 90.29
CA VAL A 17 9.12 6.48 89.04
C VAL A 17 9.64 7.41 87.93
N PRO A 18 10.29 6.91 86.86
CA PRO A 18 10.73 7.74 85.75
C PRO A 18 9.53 8.04 84.84
N HIS A 19 8.67 9.00 85.21
CA HIS A 19 7.46 9.32 84.45
C HIS A 19 7.69 10.12 83.14
N GLY A 20 8.93 10.39 82.73
CA GLY A 20 9.22 11.19 81.53
C GLY A 20 9.63 10.39 80.30
N ILE A 21 10.58 9.46 80.43
CA ILE A 21 11.40 8.99 79.30
C ILE A 21 10.62 8.09 78.34
N GLY A 22 9.74 7.21 78.85
CA GLY A 22 8.94 6.31 78.01
C GLY A 22 7.94 7.01 77.09
N ARG A 23 7.38 8.15 77.54
CA ARG A 23 6.47 8.97 76.72
C ARG A 23 7.21 9.65 75.56
N TYR A 24 8.40 10.18 75.80
CA TYR A 24 9.22 10.79 74.74
C TYR A 24 9.70 9.76 73.72
N VAL A 25 10.11 8.56 74.15
CA VAL A 25 10.51 7.49 73.24
C VAL A 25 9.33 7.01 72.38
N PHE A 26 8.14 6.87 72.96
CA PHE A 26 6.94 6.48 72.21
C PHE A 26 6.52 7.56 71.19
N ILE A 27 6.53 8.84 71.60
CA ILE A 27 6.21 9.97 70.71
C ILE A 27 7.24 10.08 69.57
N CYS A 28 8.54 9.92 69.85
CA CYS A 28 9.58 9.92 68.82
C CYS A 28 9.44 8.73 67.84
N CYS A 29 9.09 7.54 68.34
CA CYS A 29 8.85 6.37 67.50
C CYS A 29 7.63 6.55 66.59
N CYS A 30 6.53 7.08 67.11
CA CYS A 30 5.33 7.41 66.32
C CYS A 30 5.61 8.50 65.28
N LEU A 31 6.36 9.55 65.63
CA LEU A 31 6.78 10.60 64.69
C LEU A 31 7.68 10.03 63.59
N PHE A 32 8.63 9.14 63.93
CA PHE A 32 9.51 8.49 62.96
C PHE A 32 8.75 7.56 62.01
N LEU A 33 7.77 6.79 62.50
CA LEU A 33 6.93 5.94 61.65
C LEU A 33 6.00 6.77 60.75
N LEU A 34 5.49 7.91 61.25
CA LEU A 34 4.71 8.85 60.44
C LEU A 34 5.57 9.50 59.35
N THR A 35 6.77 9.99 59.67
CA THR A 35 7.65 10.59 58.66
C THR A 35 8.16 9.56 57.65
N ALA A 36 8.49 8.34 58.09
CA ALA A 36 8.86 7.24 57.20
C ALA A 36 7.69 6.83 56.28
N GLY A 37 6.46 6.79 56.79
CA GLY A 37 5.26 6.53 56.00
C GLY A 37 5.00 7.61 54.94
N ILE A 38 5.18 8.89 55.29
CA ILE A 38 5.05 10.02 54.35
C ILE A 38 6.13 9.97 53.27
N LEU A 39 7.38 9.67 53.63
CA LEU A 39 8.48 9.52 52.67
C LEU A 39 8.28 8.30 51.75
N PHE A 40 7.79 7.18 52.28
CA PHE A 40 7.46 6.01 51.49
C PHE A 40 6.33 6.30 50.49
N ALA A 41 5.26 6.97 50.94
CA ALA A 41 4.19 7.41 50.05
C ALA A 41 4.73 8.34 48.94
N ALA A 42 5.54 9.35 49.29
CA ALA A 42 6.14 10.26 48.31
C ALA A 42 7.03 9.55 47.27
N ALA A 43 7.82 8.56 47.69
CA ALA A 43 8.63 7.75 46.79
C ALA A 43 7.77 6.89 45.85
N VAL A 44 6.67 6.33 46.36
CA VAL A 44 5.69 5.60 45.55
C VAL A 44 5.03 6.53 44.52
N TYR A 45 4.63 7.75 44.91
CA TYR A 45 4.08 8.75 43.97
C TYR A 45 5.07 9.10 42.85
N GLN A 46 6.34 9.36 43.17
CA GLN A 46 7.37 9.66 42.15
C GLN A 46 7.59 8.49 41.19
N LEU A 47 7.54 7.25 41.69
CA LEU A 47 7.66 6.04 40.88
C LEU A 47 6.48 5.91 39.91
N PHE A 48 5.26 6.21 40.37
CA PHE A 48 4.06 6.18 39.53
C PHE A 48 4.02 7.32 38.49
N ASP A 49 4.47 8.54 38.83
CA ASP A 49 4.62 9.64 37.86
C ASP A 49 5.61 9.27 36.76
N PHE A 50 6.72 8.62 37.13
CA PHE A 50 7.69 8.11 36.18
C PHE A 50 7.08 7.06 35.23
N PHE A 51 6.29 6.11 35.74
CA PHE A 51 5.60 5.13 34.91
C PHE A 51 4.55 5.75 33.99
N SER A 52 3.84 6.79 34.45
CA SER A 52 2.92 7.56 33.62
C SER A 52 3.65 8.27 32.48
N CYS A 53 4.69 9.05 32.78
CA CYS A 53 5.47 9.72 31.74
C CYS A 53 6.11 8.72 30.76
N ALA A 54 6.62 7.60 31.26
CA ALA A 54 7.17 6.54 30.42
C ALA A 54 6.10 5.93 29.49
N GLY A 55 4.88 5.68 30.00
CA GLY A 55 3.81 5.14 29.19
C GLY A 55 3.21 6.15 28.19
N LEU A 56 3.19 7.45 28.50
CA LEU A 56 2.93 8.49 27.47
C LEU A 56 3.99 8.45 26.36
N GLY A 57 5.27 8.32 26.73
CA GLY A 57 6.34 8.16 25.75
C GLY A 57 6.16 6.94 24.85
N VAL A 58 5.81 5.79 25.43
CA VAL A 58 5.53 4.55 24.68
C VAL A 58 4.30 4.71 23.78
N THR A 59 3.22 5.33 24.26
CA THR A 59 2.02 5.55 23.44
C THR A 59 2.28 6.51 22.28
N VAL A 60 3.07 7.57 22.46
CA VAL A 60 3.48 8.47 21.37
C VAL A 60 4.37 7.75 20.35
N LEU A 61 5.34 6.95 20.79
CA LEU A 61 6.18 6.14 19.90
C LEU A 61 5.36 5.12 19.10
N MET A 62 4.43 4.43 19.76
CA MET A 62 3.51 3.50 19.12
C MET A 62 2.60 4.22 18.14
N MET A 63 2.06 5.40 18.50
CA MET A 63 1.24 6.23 17.61
C MET A 63 2.03 6.69 16.38
N GLY A 64 3.31 7.04 16.53
CA GLY A 64 4.22 7.35 15.42
C GLY A 64 4.42 6.15 14.48
N ALA A 65 4.67 4.97 15.04
CA ALA A 65 4.79 3.72 14.26
C ALA A 65 3.47 3.33 13.58
N TYR A 66 2.33 3.56 14.25
CA TYR A 66 1.00 3.41 13.68
C TYR A 66 0.79 4.36 12.52
N PHE A 67 1.11 5.64 12.66
CA PHE A 67 0.94 6.62 11.60
C PHE A 67 1.83 6.30 10.39
N GLN A 68 3.06 5.83 10.61
CA GLN A 68 3.94 5.36 9.54
C GLN A 68 3.37 4.12 8.84
N SER A 69 2.81 3.18 9.59
CA SER A 69 2.19 1.97 9.04
C SER A 69 0.89 2.29 8.30
N TYR A 70 0.08 3.18 8.85
CA TYR A 70 -1.16 3.67 8.28
C TYR A 70 -0.90 4.41 6.97
N ARG A 71 0.12 5.27 6.90
CA ARG A 71 0.56 5.92 5.64
C ARG A 71 0.82 4.93 4.50
N LYS A 72 1.37 3.76 4.80
CA LYS A 72 1.58 2.70 3.79
C LYS A 72 0.28 2.02 3.38
N GLN A 73 -0.66 1.81 4.30
CA GLN A 73 -1.99 1.26 4.00
C GLN A 73 -2.82 2.24 3.15
N LEU A 74 -2.75 3.54 3.45
CA LEU A 74 -3.42 4.58 2.69
C LEU A 74 -3.06 4.57 1.21
N ILE A 75 -1.80 4.25 0.87
CA ILE A 75 -1.36 4.19 -0.53
C ILE A 75 -2.13 3.14 -1.32
N PHE A 76 -2.42 1.99 -0.71
CA PHE A 76 -3.27 0.96 -1.30
C PHE A 76 -4.71 1.44 -1.35
N ASP A 77 -5.30 1.81 -0.21
CA ASP A 77 -6.70 2.25 -0.11
C ASP A 77 -7.07 3.51 -0.95
N ASP A 78 -6.10 4.33 -1.33
CA ASP A 78 -6.28 5.54 -2.15
C ASP A 78 -5.94 5.35 -3.62
N THR A 79 -5.53 4.16 -4.03
CA THR A 79 -5.43 3.84 -5.46
C THR A 79 -6.78 3.27 -5.87
N PRO A 80 -7.51 3.89 -6.80
CA PRO A 80 -8.75 3.30 -7.28
C PRO A 80 -8.42 2.02 -8.04
N THR A 81 -9.27 1.01 -7.89
CA THR A 81 -9.32 -0.12 -8.80
C THR A 81 -9.72 0.40 -10.18
N SER A 82 -8.78 0.41 -11.12
CA SER A 82 -9.00 0.84 -12.49
C SER A 82 -9.47 -0.34 -13.34
N ARG A 83 -10.27 -0.07 -14.37
CA ARG A 83 -10.49 -1.03 -15.46
C ARG A 83 -9.27 -1.04 -16.36
N VAL A 84 -8.98 -2.17 -16.98
CA VAL A 84 -7.83 -2.35 -17.87
C VAL A 84 -7.82 -1.32 -19.00
N GLN A 85 -8.96 -1.05 -19.62
CA GLN A 85 -9.08 -0.06 -20.70
C GLN A 85 -8.81 1.39 -20.25
N GLY A 86 -8.98 1.68 -18.96
CA GLY A 86 -8.74 2.99 -18.35
C GLY A 86 -7.30 3.18 -17.87
N VAL A 87 -6.41 2.21 -18.07
CA VAL A 87 -5.01 2.30 -17.64
C VAL A 87 -4.21 3.19 -18.60
N PHE A 88 -3.51 4.18 -18.05
CA PHE A 88 -2.58 5.01 -18.82
C PHE A 88 -1.17 4.99 -18.21
N LEU A 89 -0.80 6.01 -17.44
CA LEU A 89 0.52 6.15 -16.82
C LEU A 89 0.38 6.41 -15.33
N GLY A 90 1.25 5.79 -14.53
CA GLY A 90 1.29 6.00 -13.08
C GLY A 90 0.74 4.82 -12.28
N ARG A 91 0.43 5.05 -11.00
CA ARG A 91 0.09 3.96 -10.08
C ARG A 91 -1.34 3.47 -10.30
N VAL A 92 -1.50 2.17 -10.49
CA VAL A 92 -2.78 1.52 -10.78
C VAL A 92 -2.97 0.25 -9.95
N GLU A 93 -4.24 -0.02 -9.68
CA GLU A 93 -4.71 -1.24 -9.04
C GLU A 93 -5.66 -1.93 -10.00
N LEU A 94 -5.37 -3.19 -10.35
CA LEU A 94 -6.14 -3.99 -11.28
C LEU A 94 -6.48 -5.35 -10.68
N SER A 95 -7.61 -5.90 -11.09
CA SER A 95 -8.00 -7.28 -10.81
C SER A 95 -8.55 -7.87 -12.09
N GLY A 96 -8.16 -9.11 -12.40
CA GLY A 96 -8.57 -9.77 -13.62
C GLY A 96 -8.09 -11.22 -13.68
N ILE A 97 -8.22 -11.84 -14.84
CA ILE A 97 -7.85 -13.23 -15.09
C ILE A 97 -6.54 -13.26 -15.87
N THR A 98 -5.65 -14.17 -15.50
CA THR A 98 -4.37 -14.39 -16.21
C THR A 98 -4.59 -15.08 -17.56
N VAL A 99 -4.06 -14.49 -18.63
CA VAL A 99 -4.06 -15.02 -19.99
C VAL A 99 -2.63 -15.04 -20.50
N CYS A 100 -2.19 -16.17 -21.06
CA CYS A 100 -0.85 -16.31 -21.60
C CYS A 100 -0.88 -17.28 -22.78
N GLU A 101 -0.32 -16.88 -23.93
CA GLU A 101 -0.28 -17.74 -25.12
C GLU A 101 0.70 -18.90 -24.97
N SER A 102 1.85 -18.65 -24.33
CA SER A 102 2.93 -19.62 -24.14
C SER A 102 3.27 -19.76 -22.65
N PRO A 103 2.42 -20.44 -21.86
CA PRO A 103 2.65 -20.57 -20.42
C PRO A 103 3.83 -21.50 -20.13
N MET A 104 4.53 -21.22 -19.03
CA MET A 104 5.57 -22.11 -18.54
C MET A 104 4.97 -23.23 -17.68
N SER A 105 5.73 -24.30 -17.48
CA SER A 105 5.34 -25.41 -16.59
C SER A 105 5.97 -25.23 -15.21
N GLY A 106 5.18 -25.43 -14.15
CA GLY A 106 5.66 -25.43 -12.77
C GLY A 106 6.78 -26.46 -12.57
N ASN A 107 7.80 -26.08 -11.81
CA ASN A 107 8.98 -26.91 -11.57
C ASN A 107 8.66 -28.21 -10.80
N LEU A 108 7.66 -28.19 -9.92
CA LEU A 108 7.30 -29.35 -9.09
C LEU A 108 5.95 -29.96 -9.50
N SER A 109 4.91 -29.13 -9.64
CA SER A 109 3.56 -29.55 -9.99
C SER A 109 3.37 -29.85 -11.48
N GLY A 110 4.21 -29.27 -12.35
CA GLY A 110 4.07 -29.38 -13.80
C GLY A 110 2.88 -28.61 -14.40
N LEU A 111 2.13 -27.86 -13.58
CA LEU A 111 0.95 -27.12 -14.04
C LEU A 111 1.33 -25.91 -14.91
N PRO A 112 0.48 -25.51 -15.87
CA PRO A 112 0.70 -24.30 -16.65
C PRO A 112 0.55 -23.05 -15.77
N CYS A 113 1.62 -22.28 -15.64
CA CYS A 113 1.68 -21.08 -14.82
C CYS A 113 2.40 -19.94 -15.55
N VAL A 114 2.16 -18.70 -15.12
CA VAL A 114 2.86 -17.50 -15.61
C VAL A 114 4.02 -17.10 -14.71
N TRP A 115 3.98 -17.55 -13.45
CA TRP A 115 5.03 -17.35 -12.45
C TRP A 115 5.10 -18.57 -11.54
N THR A 116 6.31 -18.98 -11.16
CA THR A 116 6.57 -20.03 -10.16
C THR A 116 7.74 -19.64 -9.27
N LYS A 117 7.60 -19.96 -7.99
CA LYS A 117 8.66 -19.90 -7.01
C LYS A 117 8.74 -21.24 -6.28
N THR A 118 9.85 -21.93 -6.49
CA THR A 118 10.17 -23.17 -5.80
C THR A 118 11.06 -22.85 -4.61
N ILE A 119 10.63 -23.21 -3.41
CA ILE A 119 11.36 -22.99 -2.17
C ILE A 119 11.70 -24.36 -1.58
N VAL A 120 12.98 -24.59 -1.32
CA VAL A 120 13.46 -25.77 -0.61
C VAL A 120 13.94 -25.35 0.77
N GLU A 121 13.29 -25.88 1.81
CA GLU A 121 13.66 -25.63 3.20
C GLU A 121 14.27 -26.86 3.86
N GLU A 122 15.21 -26.66 4.78
CA GLU A 122 15.72 -27.71 5.66
C GLU A 122 15.29 -27.47 7.09
N LEU A 123 15.00 -28.54 7.81
CA LEU A 123 14.75 -28.46 9.24
C LEU A 123 16.08 -28.43 10.01
N CYS A 124 16.35 -27.29 10.64
CA CYS A 124 17.55 -27.07 11.44
C CYS A 124 17.20 -26.87 12.92
N THR A 125 18.07 -27.38 13.81
CA THR A 125 17.96 -27.08 15.24
C THR A 125 18.65 -25.77 15.55
N ARG A 126 17.92 -24.80 16.12
CA ARG A 126 18.51 -23.54 16.60
C ARG A 126 18.65 -23.58 18.12
N ASN A 127 19.88 -23.48 18.60
CA ASN A 127 20.17 -23.33 20.02
C ASN A 127 20.06 -21.86 20.42
N SER A 128 19.05 -21.51 21.21
CA SER A 128 18.93 -20.19 21.82
C SER A 128 19.59 -20.22 23.19
N GLY A 129 20.83 -19.71 23.28
CA GLY A 129 21.60 -19.43 24.50
C GLY A 129 21.03 -19.99 25.83
N GLY A 130 21.14 -21.30 26.04
CA GLY A 130 20.87 -21.96 27.32
C GLY A 130 19.45 -22.45 27.59
N LYS A 131 18.47 -22.31 26.69
CA LYS A 131 17.13 -22.94 26.85
C LYS A 131 16.60 -23.53 25.54
N THR A 132 16.08 -24.75 25.64
CA THR A 132 15.32 -25.56 24.64
C THR A 132 15.63 -25.32 23.16
N SER A 133 16.25 -26.31 22.52
CA SER A 133 16.41 -26.36 21.06
C SER A 133 15.04 -26.33 20.38
N ALA A 134 14.81 -25.34 19.52
CA ALA A 134 13.62 -25.26 18.68
C ALA A 134 13.99 -25.65 17.24
N ASN A 135 13.13 -26.45 16.61
CA ASN A 135 13.26 -26.78 15.20
C ASN A 135 12.72 -25.62 14.36
N VAL A 136 13.50 -25.15 13.40
CA VAL A 136 13.14 -24.04 12.51
C VAL A 136 13.42 -24.47 11.07
N TRP A 137 12.45 -24.25 10.19
CA TRP A 137 12.62 -24.41 8.76
C TRP A 137 13.46 -23.25 8.23
N VAL A 138 14.55 -23.56 7.55
CA VAL A 138 15.48 -22.58 6.98
C VAL A 138 15.50 -22.76 5.48
N GLU A 139 15.23 -21.68 4.74
CA GLU A 139 15.30 -21.66 3.28
C GLU A 139 16.75 -21.94 2.81
N ILE A 140 16.90 -23.00 2.03
CA ILE A 140 18.20 -23.43 1.48
C ILE A 140 18.43 -22.76 0.13
N VAL A 141 17.41 -22.86 -0.72
CA VAL A 141 17.40 -22.42 -2.13
C VAL A 141 15.98 -21.98 -2.47
N ALA A 142 15.88 -20.86 -3.16
CA ALA A 142 14.69 -20.46 -3.88
C ALA A 142 15.05 -20.30 -5.36
N HIS A 143 14.21 -20.85 -6.23
CA HIS A 143 14.29 -20.65 -7.67
C HIS A 143 12.99 -20.00 -8.13
N GLU A 144 13.10 -18.85 -8.78
CA GLU A 144 11.98 -18.07 -9.28
C GLU A 144 12.06 -17.98 -10.80
N SER A 145 10.93 -18.12 -11.47
CA SER A 145 10.82 -18.04 -12.92
C SER A 145 9.46 -17.49 -13.30
N TYR A 146 9.44 -16.68 -14.36
CA TYR A 146 8.23 -16.01 -14.81
C TYR A 146 8.26 -15.75 -16.31
N VAL A 147 7.09 -15.55 -16.87
CA VAL A 147 6.85 -15.14 -18.25
C VAL A 147 5.87 -13.96 -18.22
N PRO A 148 6.06 -12.91 -19.03
CA PRO A 148 5.07 -11.85 -19.18
C PRO A 148 3.71 -12.42 -19.59
N PHE A 149 2.64 -11.89 -19.03
CA PHE A 149 1.29 -12.38 -19.27
C PHE A 149 0.30 -11.23 -19.41
N TYR A 150 -0.85 -11.51 -20.00
CA TYR A 150 -1.94 -10.56 -20.11
C TYR A 150 -2.90 -10.72 -18.93
N LEU A 151 -3.27 -9.61 -18.30
CA LEU A 151 -4.38 -9.58 -17.35
C LEU A 151 -5.61 -9.11 -18.09
N LYS A 152 -6.65 -9.94 -18.10
CA LYS A 152 -7.91 -9.67 -18.78
C LYS A 152 -9.02 -9.40 -17.79
N ASP A 153 -9.73 -8.30 -18.00
CA ASP A 153 -10.99 -8.00 -17.33
C ASP A 153 -12.13 -7.89 -18.36
N ASP A 154 -13.30 -7.40 -17.94
CA ASP A 154 -14.46 -7.21 -18.83
C ASP A 154 -14.26 -6.09 -19.87
N SER A 155 -13.25 -5.23 -19.67
CA SER A 155 -12.98 -4.05 -20.51
C SER A 155 -11.87 -4.25 -21.53
N GLY A 156 -10.95 -5.19 -21.30
CA GLY A 156 -9.84 -5.46 -22.19
C GLY A 156 -8.73 -6.28 -21.56
N GLU A 157 -7.55 -6.21 -22.16
CA GLU A 157 -6.36 -6.91 -21.71
C GLU A 157 -5.14 -5.99 -21.62
N ILE A 158 -4.28 -6.21 -20.63
CA ILE A 158 -3.05 -5.44 -20.41
C ILE A 158 -1.88 -6.37 -20.14
N LEU A 159 -0.73 -6.03 -20.72
CA LEU A 159 0.49 -6.79 -20.51
C LEU A 159 1.09 -6.49 -19.13
N ILE A 160 1.47 -7.55 -18.43
CA ILE A 160 2.08 -7.53 -17.10
C ILE A 160 3.43 -8.22 -17.16
N ASP A 161 4.44 -7.50 -16.71
CA ASP A 161 5.80 -7.99 -16.52
C ASP A 161 6.07 -8.17 -15.01
N CYS A 162 6.33 -9.40 -14.58
CA CYS A 162 6.60 -9.71 -13.17
C CYS A 162 7.95 -9.16 -12.67
N ALA A 163 8.80 -8.63 -13.56
CA ALA A 163 10.11 -8.12 -13.18
C ALA A 163 10.03 -7.04 -12.07
N GLY A 164 10.61 -7.34 -10.91
CA GLY A 164 10.65 -6.44 -9.76
C GLY A 164 9.37 -6.40 -8.91
N ALA A 165 8.39 -7.25 -9.19
CA ALA A 165 7.19 -7.41 -8.36
C ALA A 165 7.47 -8.26 -7.11
N GLU A 166 6.88 -7.89 -5.98
CA GLU A 166 6.68 -8.83 -4.87
C GLU A 166 5.46 -9.69 -5.19
N VAL A 167 5.71 -10.93 -5.63
CA VAL A 167 4.65 -11.85 -6.07
C VAL A 167 4.27 -12.83 -4.96
N VAL A 168 2.97 -12.98 -4.71
CA VAL A 168 2.40 -13.98 -3.80
C VAL A 168 1.46 -14.88 -4.59
N GLY A 169 1.95 -16.05 -4.97
CA GLY A 169 1.15 -17.06 -5.66
C GLY A 169 0.40 -18.01 -4.71
N ASP A 170 -0.44 -18.85 -5.30
CA ASP A 170 -1.09 -19.95 -4.59
C ASP A 170 -0.08 -21.05 -4.29
N GLU A 171 -0.09 -21.59 -3.07
CA GLU A 171 0.72 -22.75 -2.70
C GLU A 171 0.04 -24.02 -3.23
N ILE A 172 0.53 -24.52 -4.36
CA ILE A 172 -0.05 -25.70 -5.04
C ILE A 172 0.63 -27.00 -4.59
N TYR A 173 1.90 -26.92 -4.24
CA TYR A 173 2.68 -28.08 -3.83
C TYR A 173 3.38 -27.82 -2.51
N CYS A 174 3.23 -28.74 -1.55
CA CYS A 174 3.95 -28.74 -0.29
C CYS A 174 4.18 -30.18 0.15
N ARG A 175 5.43 -30.64 0.12
CA ARG A 175 5.79 -32.00 0.52
C ARG A 175 7.06 -32.02 1.35
N GLU A 176 7.01 -32.75 2.46
CA GLU A 176 8.18 -33.10 3.25
C GLU A 176 8.81 -34.40 2.76
N THR A 177 10.13 -34.45 2.79
CA THR A 177 10.94 -35.56 2.28
C THR A 177 12.04 -35.91 3.29
N THR A 178 12.43 -37.17 3.28
CA THR A 178 13.54 -37.76 4.04
C THR A 178 14.59 -38.29 3.07
N PRO A 179 15.80 -38.64 3.53
CA PRO A 179 16.89 -39.09 2.64
C PRO A 179 16.58 -40.34 1.81
N ASP A 180 15.59 -41.11 2.23
CA ASP A 180 15.12 -42.30 1.51
C ASP A 180 14.33 -41.97 0.23
N ASP A 181 13.84 -40.73 0.08
CA ASP A 181 13.10 -40.29 -1.10
C ASP A 181 14.07 -39.75 -2.17
N GLU A 182 13.93 -40.17 -3.43
CA GLU A 182 14.76 -39.72 -4.56
C GLU A 182 14.74 -38.19 -4.71
N MET A 183 13.62 -37.56 -4.35
CA MET A 183 13.44 -36.10 -4.40
C MET A 183 14.38 -35.36 -3.43
N TYR A 184 14.82 -36.01 -2.36
CA TYR A 184 15.64 -35.40 -1.31
C TYR A 184 16.99 -34.90 -1.84
N PHE A 185 17.61 -35.65 -2.75
CA PHE A 185 18.87 -35.31 -3.42
C PHE A 185 18.67 -34.51 -4.71
N GLY A 186 17.48 -33.94 -4.94
CA GLY A 186 17.19 -33.05 -6.07
C GLY A 186 18.09 -31.81 -6.14
N LYS A 187 17.72 -30.80 -6.95
CA LYS A 187 18.50 -29.62 -7.42
C LYS A 187 19.33 -28.80 -6.38
N CYS A 188 19.37 -29.17 -5.10
CA CYS A 188 20.11 -28.49 -4.04
C CYS A 188 21.02 -29.47 -3.27
N MET A 189 22.30 -29.51 -3.62
CA MET A 189 23.34 -30.20 -2.84
C MET A 189 24.16 -29.13 -2.09
N LYS A 190 23.82 -28.84 -0.83
CA LYS A 190 24.74 -28.09 0.06
C LYS A 190 25.65 -29.07 0.79
N ALA A 191 26.83 -28.57 1.17
CA ALA A 191 27.74 -29.27 2.07
C ALA A 191 27.03 -29.56 3.41
N GLU A 192 27.26 -30.76 3.93
CA GLU A 192 26.69 -31.29 5.15
C GLU A 192 27.02 -30.40 6.37
N ASP A 193 26.04 -29.67 6.90
CA ASP A 193 26.15 -29.02 8.22
C ASP A 193 25.62 -29.99 9.28
N SER A 194 26.37 -30.18 10.36
CA SER A 194 26.09 -31.15 11.45
C SER A 194 24.82 -30.83 12.26
N ARG A 195 24.14 -29.72 11.97
CA ARG A 195 22.92 -29.23 12.61
C ARG A 195 21.62 -29.53 11.84
N THR A 196 21.72 -30.23 10.72
CA THR A 196 20.59 -30.61 9.87
C THR A 196 19.89 -31.86 10.43
N GLN A 197 18.55 -31.89 10.42
CA GLN A 197 17.77 -33.09 10.81
C GLN A 197 17.48 -34.02 9.63
N HIS A 198 18.10 -33.77 8.48
CA HIS A 198 17.88 -34.48 7.22
C HIS A 198 16.39 -34.57 6.81
N ARG A 199 15.60 -33.54 7.13
CA ARG A 199 14.22 -33.39 6.65
C ARG A 199 14.14 -32.15 5.80
N ARG A 200 13.69 -32.32 4.55
CA ARG A 200 13.53 -31.21 3.59
C ARG A 200 12.07 -31.01 3.25
N ARG A 201 11.66 -29.76 3.11
CA ARG A 201 10.33 -29.37 2.66
C ARG A 201 10.44 -28.66 1.33
N PHE A 202 9.74 -29.20 0.33
CA PHE A 202 9.62 -28.61 -0.99
C PHE A 202 8.28 -27.90 -1.08
N ARG A 203 8.31 -26.59 -1.33
CA ARG A 203 7.12 -25.78 -1.59
C ARG A 203 7.17 -25.18 -2.98
N GLU A 204 6.03 -25.15 -3.64
CA GLU A 204 5.84 -24.44 -4.89
C GLU A 204 4.68 -23.46 -4.77
N GLN A 205 4.99 -22.20 -5.01
CA GLN A 205 4.00 -21.15 -5.17
C GLN A 205 3.91 -20.78 -6.65
N THR A 206 2.70 -20.62 -7.17
CA THR A 206 2.52 -20.31 -8.60
C THR A 206 1.38 -19.34 -8.83
N LEU A 207 1.47 -18.57 -9.92
CA LEU A 207 0.33 -17.91 -10.54
C LEU A 207 -0.12 -18.77 -11.72
N LEU A 208 -1.29 -19.38 -11.60
CA LEU A 208 -1.85 -20.22 -12.65
C LEU A 208 -2.31 -19.38 -13.85
N VAL A 209 -2.44 -20.03 -15.00
CA VAL A 209 -3.17 -19.46 -16.15
C VAL A 209 -4.67 -19.62 -15.91
N ASN A 210 -5.47 -18.67 -16.38
CA ASN A 210 -6.93 -18.61 -16.21
C ASN A 210 -7.38 -18.55 -14.74
N SER A 211 -6.55 -17.99 -13.86
CA SER A 211 -6.88 -17.76 -12.45
C SER A 211 -7.00 -16.27 -12.16
N PRO A 212 -7.86 -15.86 -11.21
CA PRO A 212 -7.96 -14.47 -10.81
C PRO A 212 -6.67 -14.01 -10.15
N VAL A 213 -6.19 -12.84 -10.54
CA VAL A 213 -4.97 -12.21 -10.04
C VAL A 213 -5.21 -10.74 -9.79
N TYR A 214 -4.69 -10.29 -8.66
CA TYR A 214 -4.66 -8.90 -8.23
C TYR A 214 -3.28 -8.30 -8.51
N VAL A 215 -3.26 -7.10 -9.08
CA VAL A 215 -2.04 -6.42 -9.49
C VAL A 215 -2.07 -4.99 -9.00
N PHE A 216 -1.05 -4.61 -8.25
CA PHE A 216 -0.82 -3.25 -7.80
C PHE A 216 0.55 -2.79 -8.24
N GLY A 217 0.63 -1.81 -9.13
CA GLY A 217 1.92 -1.41 -9.71
C GLY A 217 1.87 -0.06 -10.42
N TYR A 218 2.91 0.18 -11.24
CA TYR A 218 3.00 1.37 -12.07
C TYR A 218 2.82 0.99 -13.54
N ALA A 219 1.84 1.63 -14.17
CA ALA A 219 1.61 1.58 -15.59
C ALA A 219 2.62 2.49 -16.33
N ARG A 220 3.16 1.95 -17.42
CA ARG A 220 4.04 2.63 -18.37
C ARG A 220 3.63 2.31 -19.80
N GLU A 221 4.06 3.14 -20.73
CA GLU A 221 3.90 2.83 -22.15
C GLU A 221 4.86 1.71 -22.57
N ARG A 222 4.38 0.79 -23.41
CA ARG A 222 5.18 -0.24 -24.04
C ARG A 222 6.13 0.35 -25.09
N THR A 223 7.23 -0.36 -25.37
CA THR A 223 8.23 0.07 -26.36
C THR A 223 7.90 -0.31 -27.79
N ASP A 224 7.05 -1.33 -27.98
CA ASP A 224 6.71 -1.91 -29.27
C ASP A 224 5.40 -1.36 -29.87
N VAL A 225 4.41 -1.09 -29.02
CA VAL A 225 3.08 -0.60 -29.41
C VAL A 225 2.63 0.49 -28.44
N VAL A 226 1.77 1.39 -28.90
CA VAL A 226 1.11 2.42 -28.07
C VAL A 226 0.02 1.78 -27.21
N ALA A 227 0.44 1.07 -26.18
CA ALA A 227 -0.43 0.43 -25.21
C ALA A 227 0.23 0.48 -23.82
N PRO A 228 -0.56 0.55 -22.74
CA PRO A 228 -0.03 0.48 -21.40
C PRO A 228 0.47 -0.93 -21.09
N MET A 229 1.45 -1.03 -20.20
CA MET A 229 1.87 -2.24 -19.52
C MET A 229 2.19 -1.95 -18.06
N ILE A 230 2.14 -2.96 -17.21
CA ILE A 230 2.58 -2.86 -15.81
C ILE A 230 3.91 -3.59 -15.65
N GLY A 231 4.89 -2.94 -15.00
CA GLY A 231 6.19 -3.51 -14.67
C GLY A 231 7.37 -2.85 -15.36
N GLY A 232 8.60 -3.33 -15.12
CA GLY A 232 9.78 -2.97 -15.93
C GLY A 232 10.90 -2.14 -15.28
N HIS A 233 10.94 -1.98 -13.95
CA HIS A 233 12.15 -1.50 -13.28
C HIS A 233 12.28 -2.06 -11.86
N TYR A 234 13.48 -2.47 -11.46
CA TYR A 234 13.78 -3.09 -10.15
C TYR A 234 13.59 -2.17 -8.93
N THR A 235 13.21 -0.90 -9.13
CA THR A 235 13.26 0.15 -8.09
C THR A 235 11.92 0.85 -7.88
N LEU A 236 10.79 0.25 -8.25
CA LEU A 236 9.48 0.82 -7.98
C LEU A 236 9.07 0.49 -6.53
N PRO A 237 8.87 1.50 -5.66
CA PRO A 237 8.33 1.24 -4.33
C PRO A 237 6.88 0.76 -4.48
N LEU A 238 6.59 -0.45 -3.98
CA LEU A 238 5.25 -1.07 -3.96
C LEU A 238 4.75 -1.54 -5.34
N TYR A 239 5.47 -2.48 -5.96
CA TYR A 239 4.94 -3.31 -7.05
C TYR A 239 4.62 -4.70 -6.50
N TYR A 240 3.36 -5.13 -6.58
CA TYR A 240 2.86 -6.33 -5.94
C TYR A 240 1.86 -7.07 -6.83
N ILE A 241 1.98 -8.40 -6.88
CA ILE A 241 1.06 -9.28 -7.63
C ILE A 241 0.61 -10.39 -6.67
N ALA A 242 -0.69 -10.64 -6.56
CA ALA A 242 -1.22 -11.73 -5.75
C ALA A 242 -2.17 -12.63 -6.53
N ALA A 243 -2.10 -13.93 -6.24
CA ALA A 243 -3.17 -14.86 -6.56
C ALA A 243 -4.44 -14.50 -5.78
N GLY A 244 -5.59 -14.61 -6.46
CA GLY A 244 -6.89 -14.18 -5.96
C GLY A 244 -7.33 -12.85 -6.55
N GLY A 245 -8.65 -12.64 -6.61
CA GLY A 245 -9.25 -11.44 -7.20
C GLY A 245 -9.33 -10.22 -6.28
N GLU A 246 -8.94 -10.35 -5.01
CA GLU A 246 -9.10 -9.29 -4.01
C GLU A 246 -7.89 -9.25 -3.05
N MET A 247 -7.55 -8.04 -2.59
CA MET A 247 -6.41 -7.72 -1.68
C MET A 247 -6.50 -8.37 -0.28
N ASP A 248 -7.47 -9.26 -0.05
CA ASP A 248 -7.75 -9.86 1.25
C ASP A 248 -6.57 -10.67 1.83
N SER A 249 -5.74 -11.29 0.99
CA SER A 249 -4.59 -12.09 1.43
C SER A 249 -3.44 -11.23 1.99
N VAL A 250 -3.21 -10.03 1.46
CA VAL A 250 -2.09 -9.13 1.85
C VAL A 250 -2.43 -8.27 3.06
N THR A 251 -3.71 -7.95 3.23
CA THR A 251 -4.18 -6.91 4.16
C THR A 251 -4.51 -7.46 5.55
N GLN A 252 -4.87 -8.75 5.66
CA GLN A 252 -5.24 -9.40 6.92
C GLN A 252 -4.11 -9.40 7.97
N LEU A 253 -2.86 -9.58 7.53
CA LEU A 253 -1.68 -9.55 8.42
C LEU A 253 -1.34 -8.14 8.92
N LYS A 254 -1.64 -7.09 8.14
CA LYS A 254 -1.37 -5.70 8.50
C LYS A 254 -2.50 -5.06 9.31
N LYS A 255 -3.78 -5.44 9.09
CA LYS A 255 -4.95 -5.03 9.90
C LYS A 255 -4.86 -5.47 11.37
N LYS A 256 -4.31 -6.67 11.65
CA LYS A 256 -4.16 -7.15 13.04
C LYS A 256 -3.16 -6.32 13.86
N LYS A 257 -2.13 -5.73 13.24
CA LYS A 257 -1.16 -4.88 13.94
C LYS A 257 -1.68 -3.46 14.23
N SER A 258 -2.57 -2.92 13.39
CA SER A 258 -3.14 -1.58 13.59
C SER A 258 -4.22 -1.55 14.68
N ILE A 259 -5.07 -2.58 14.77
CA ILE A 259 -6.10 -2.69 15.83
C ILE A 259 -5.45 -2.97 17.20
N ALA A 260 -4.39 -3.78 17.26
CA ALA A 260 -3.67 -4.05 18.51
C ALA A 260 -3.05 -2.79 19.14
N LEU A 261 -2.74 -1.78 18.33
CA LEU A 261 -2.13 -0.54 18.78
C LEU A 261 -3.16 0.47 19.34
N LEU A 262 -4.39 0.46 18.82
CA LEU A 262 -5.54 1.14 19.44
C LEU A 262 -5.86 0.53 20.82
N MET A 263 -5.75 -0.79 20.95
CA MET A 263 -5.95 -1.51 22.22
C MET A 263 -4.84 -1.21 23.26
N ALA A 264 -3.62 -0.89 22.81
CA ALA A 264 -2.52 -0.49 23.70
C ALA A 264 -2.74 0.91 24.30
N GLY A 265 -3.40 1.82 23.58
CA GLY A 265 -3.86 3.10 24.13
C GLY A 265 -4.91 2.92 25.23
N SER A 266 -5.74 1.87 25.12
CA SER A 266 -6.73 1.48 26.14
C SER A 266 -6.06 0.99 27.43
N PHE A 267 -4.93 0.29 27.31
CA PHE A 267 -4.15 -0.21 28.46
C PHE A 267 -3.59 0.94 29.32
N TRP A 268 -3.22 2.06 28.70
CA TRP A 268 -2.74 3.25 29.40
C TRP A 268 -3.85 3.97 30.20
N GLY A 269 -5.08 3.99 29.67
CA GLY A 269 -6.27 4.46 30.40
C GLY A 269 -6.62 3.59 31.61
N ILE A 270 -6.39 2.27 31.53
CA ILE A 270 -6.61 1.33 32.63
C ILE A 270 -5.59 1.54 33.75
N THR A 271 -4.32 1.84 33.42
CA THR A 271 -3.29 2.13 34.45
C THR A 271 -3.56 3.43 35.22
N MET A 272 -4.20 4.43 34.58
CA MET A 272 -4.64 5.65 35.28
C MET A 272 -5.85 5.41 36.20
N PHE A 273 -6.74 4.46 35.86
CA PHE A 273 -7.92 4.12 36.65
C PHE A 273 -7.59 3.45 38.00
N LEU A 274 -6.39 2.88 38.13
CA LEU A 274 -5.90 2.24 39.36
C LEU A 274 -5.24 3.23 40.35
N TRP A 275 -5.22 4.54 40.05
CA TRP A 275 -4.59 5.56 40.89
C TRP A 275 -5.57 6.12 41.94
N PRO A 276 -5.26 6.08 43.25
CA PRO A 276 -6.24 6.39 44.31
C PRO A 276 -6.71 7.85 44.42
N GLU A 277 -5.86 8.82 44.03
CA GLU A 277 -6.18 10.26 44.02
C GLU A 277 -6.62 10.79 42.64
N PHE A 278 -6.77 9.91 41.65
CA PHE A 278 -7.19 10.32 40.32
C PHE A 278 -8.68 10.64 40.32
N THR A 279 -8.98 11.93 40.38
CA THR A 279 -10.37 12.40 40.37
C THR A 279 -11.05 12.01 39.06
N MET A 280 -12.33 11.65 39.11
CA MET A 280 -13.13 11.37 37.90
C MET A 280 -13.07 12.52 36.87
N LYS A 281 -12.83 13.77 37.34
CA LYS A 281 -12.70 14.95 36.49
C LYS A 281 -11.44 14.93 35.62
N SER A 282 -10.27 14.61 36.20
CA SER A 282 -9.03 14.50 35.41
C SER A 282 -9.11 13.36 34.39
N ALA A 283 -9.77 12.24 34.71
CA ALA A 283 -10.02 11.14 33.78
C ALA A 283 -10.80 11.57 32.53
N VAL A 284 -11.87 12.33 32.73
CA VAL A 284 -12.72 12.84 31.64
C VAL A 284 -11.94 13.85 30.79
N ASP A 285 -11.16 14.73 31.40
CA ASP A 285 -10.38 15.73 30.66
C ASP A 285 -9.32 15.07 29.74
N TYR A 286 -8.60 14.06 30.23
CA TYR A 286 -7.62 13.31 29.42
C TYR A 286 -8.26 12.50 28.30
N THR A 287 -9.38 11.83 28.58
CA THR A 287 -10.09 11.02 27.57
C THR A 287 -10.70 11.90 26.48
N MET A 288 -11.25 13.07 26.83
CA MET A 288 -11.75 14.05 25.85
C MET A 288 -10.64 14.68 25.02
N SER A 289 -9.48 14.96 25.61
CA SER A 289 -8.30 15.43 24.88
C SER A 289 -7.79 14.40 23.87
N LEU A 290 -7.67 13.13 24.30
CA LEU A 290 -7.28 12.03 23.42
C LEU A 290 -8.29 11.84 22.28
N LEU A 291 -9.59 11.89 22.57
CA LEU A 291 -10.64 11.82 21.57
C LEU A 291 -10.52 12.96 20.56
N CYS A 292 -10.36 14.20 21.03
CA CYS A 292 -10.15 15.38 20.18
C CYS A 292 -8.93 15.23 19.28
N PHE A 293 -7.80 14.76 19.83
CA PHE A 293 -6.58 14.51 19.06
C PHE A 293 -6.81 13.46 17.97
N ASN A 294 -7.50 12.35 18.26
CA ASN A 294 -7.82 11.33 17.27
C ASN A 294 -8.72 11.86 16.15
N VAL A 295 -9.72 12.69 16.49
CA VAL A 295 -10.60 13.34 15.50
C VAL A 295 -9.80 14.29 14.60
N LEU A 296 -8.93 15.12 15.18
CA LEU A 296 -8.08 16.03 14.42
C LEU A 296 -7.09 15.28 13.51
N ALA A 297 -6.46 14.22 14.04
CA ALA A 297 -5.56 13.37 13.26
C ALA A 297 -6.29 12.69 12.10
N TRP A 298 -7.49 12.15 12.35
CA TRP A 298 -8.34 11.55 11.32
C TRP A 298 -8.74 12.58 10.25
N LEU A 299 -9.11 13.79 10.65
CA LEU A 299 -9.47 14.87 9.72
C LEU A 299 -8.27 15.30 8.86
N ALA A 300 -7.09 15.47 9.48
CA ALA A 300 -5.86 15.82 8.77
C ALA A 300 -5.45 14.75 7.74
N ILE A 301 -5.61 13.46 8.08
CA ILE A 301 -5.31 12.38 7.14
C ILE A 301 -6.28 12.44 5.96
N ASN A 302 -7.59 12.45 6.21
CA ASN A 302 -8.58 12.46 5.13
C ASN A 302 -8.50 13.71 4.25
N PHE A 303 -8.16 14.87 4.83
CA PHE A 303 -7.87 16.09 4.09
C PHE A 303 -6.73 15.87 3.10
N ASN A 304 -5.59 15.34 3.56
CA ASN A 304 -4.46 15.03 2.70
C ASN A 304 -4.81 14.00 1.60
N ARG A 305 -5.64 13.00 1.90
CA ARG A 305 -6.10 12.00 0.92
C ARG A 305 -6.88 12.67 -0.22
N LEU A 306 -7.80 13.56 0.12
CA LEU A 306 -8.61 14.30 -0.87
C LEU A 306 -7.75 15.26 -1.70
N VAL A 307 -6.75 15.91 -1.10
CA VAL A 307 -5.80 16.76 -1.83
C VAL A 307 -4.97 15.95 -2.83
N VAL A 308 -4.47 14.78 -2.41
CA VAL A 308 -3.73 13.87 -3.31
C VAL A 308 -4.64 13.40 -4.45
N LEU A 309 -5.89 13.06 -4.17
CA LEU A 309 -6.83 12.61 -5.20
C LEU A 309 -7.15 13.71 -6.21
N ARG A 310 -7.34 14.96 -5.75
CA ARG A 310 -7.48 16.13 -6.62
C ARG A 310 -6.24 16.31 -7.50
N GLN A 311 -5.04 16.18 -6.94
CA GLN A 311 -3.80 16.32 -7.69
C GLN A 311 -3.69 15.27 -8.81
N ARG A 312 -4.14 14.03 -8.57
CA ARG A 312 -4.17 12.99 -9.61
C ARG A 312 -5.12 13.31 -10.76
N VAL A 313 -6.27 13.94 -10.48
CA VAL A 313 -7.18 14.40 -11.55
C VAL A 313 -6.49 15.45 -12.42
N TYR A 314 -5.77 16.40 -11.81
CA TYR A 314 -5.01 17.40 -12.56
C TYR A 314 -3.85 16.79 -13.35
N GLU A 315 -3.14 15.80 -12.79
CA GLU A 315 -2.10 15.06 -13.51
C GLU A 315 -2.67 14.32 -14.73
N GLY A 316 -3.81 13.63 -14.56
CA GLY A 316 -4.51 12.97 -15.68
C GLY A 316 -4.93 13.95 -16.77
N PHE A 317 -5.44 15.12 -16.39
CA PHE A 317 -5.80 16.18 -17.34
C PHE A 317 -4.57 16.76 -18.06
N ALA A 318 -3.45 16.97 -17.34
CA ALA A 318 -2.21 17.44 -17.94
C ALA A 318 -1.63 16.42 -18.94
N HIS A 319 -1.76 15.12 -18.68
CA HIS A 319 -1.39 14.09 -19.66
C HIS A 319 -2.21 14.19 -20.94
N LEU A 320 -3.51 14.44 -20.82
CA LEU A 320 -4.38 14.64 -21.97
C LEU A 320 -4.03 15.93 -22.73
N GLU A 321 -3.71 17.02 -22.02
CA GLU A 321 -3.25 18.28 -22.60
C GLU A 321 -2.08 18.10 -23.56
N VAL A 322 -1.09 17.32 -23.13
CA VAL A 322 0.12 17.06 -23.92
C VAL A 322 -0.24 16.36 -25.23
N GLN A 323 -1.19 15.43 -25.22
CA GLN A 323 -1.60 14.72 -26.43
C GLN A 323 -2.43 15.60 -27.37
N PHE A 324 -3.32 16.43 -26.85
CA PHE A 324 -4.02 17.42 -27.67
C PHE A 324 -3.07 18.43 -28.31
N LYS A 325 -2.07 18.90 -27.55
CA LYS A 325 -1.02 19.76 -28.09
C LYS A 325 -0.24 19.06 -29.21
N ARG A 326 0.18 17.81 -29.00
CA ARG A 326 0.86 17.00 -30.03
C ARG A 326 0.02 16.89 -31.30
N ARG A 327 -1.28 16.62 -31.17
CA ARG A 327 -2.21 16.58 -32.31
C ARG A 327 -2.25 17.92 -33.07
N SER A 328 -2.36 19.04 -32.34
CA SER A 328 -2.38 20.38 -32.93
C SER A 328 -1.08 20.74 -33.68
N GLU A 329 0.05 20.17 -33.27
CA GLU A 329 1.35 20.36 -33.92
C GLU A 329 1.52 19.46 -35.16
N LEU A 330 0.97 18.23 -35.15
CA LEU A 330 1.10 17.27 -36.25
C LEU A 330 0.19 17.60 -37.46
N ILE A 331 -1.03 18.09 -37.21
CA ILE A 331 -2.02 18.35 -38.27
C ILE A 331 -1.52 19.36 -39.33
N PRO A 332 -0.95 20.53 -38.97
CA PRO A 332 -0.46 21.48 -39.97
C PRO A 332 0.66 20.92 -40.85
N THR A 333 1.55 20.10 -40.27
CA THR A 333 2.63 19.45 -41.01
C THR A 333 2.09 18.43 -42.01
N LEU A 334 1.11 17.62 -41.60
CA LEU A 334 0.45 16.66 -42.47
C LEU A 334 -0.27 17.37 -43.62
N VAL A 335 -1.02 18.43 -43.30
CA VAL A 335 -1.70 19.27 -44.28
C VAL A 335 -0.71 19.92 -45.26
N GLY A 336 0.47 20.36 -44.78
CA GLY A 336 1.53 20.92 -45.63
C GLY A 336 2.08 19.94 -46.66
N ILE A 337 2.22 18.66 -46.30
CA ILE A 337 2.65 17.60 -47.23
C ILE A 337 1.58 17.32 -48.28
N VAL A 338 0.32 17.23 -47.85
CA VAL A 338 -0.80 17.00 -48.79
C VAL A 338 -0.94 18.18 -49.76
N SER A 339 -0.83 19.44 -49.27
CA SER A 339 -0.87 20.61 -50.15
C SER A 339 0.29 20.62 -51.15
N ALA A 340 1.51 20.28 -50.73
CA ALA A 340 2.68 20.28 -51.62
C ALA A 340 2.56 19.29 -52.79
N VAL A 341 1.74 18.24 -52.65
CA VAL A 341 1.44 17.31 -53.74
C VAL A 341 0.29 17.83 -54.62
N ARG A 342 -0.67 18.59 -54.05
CA ARG A 342 -1.88 19.05 -54.75
C ARG A 342 -2.31 20.46 -54.33
N ASP A 343 -1.67 21.47 -54.93
CA ASP A 343 -1.97 22.88 -54.66
C ASP A 343 -3.27 23.42 -55.31
N TYR A 344 -3.85 22.72 -56.31
CA TYR A 344 -4.88 23.32 -57.20
C TYR A 344 -6.29 22.69 -57.15
N GLU A 345 -6.57 21.74 -56.26
CA GLU A 345 -7.89 21.11 -56.16
C GLU A 345 -8.74 21.73 -55.05
N ALA A 346 -9.88 22.32 -55.43
CA ALA A 346 -10.75 23.06 -54.51
C ALA A 346 -11.34 22.18 -53.38
N ASP A 347 -11.69 20.93 -53.69
CA ASP A 347 -12.24 19.99 -52.71
C ASP A 347 -11.18 19.56 -51.69
N VAL A 348 -9.94 19.36 -52.15
CA VAL A 348 -8.79 19.08 -51.26
C VAL A 348 -8.52 20.27 -50.34
N GLN A 349 -8.50 21.50 -50.88
CA GLN A 349 -8.30 22.70 -50.06
C GLN A 349 -9.39 22.91 -49.01
N ARG A 350 -10.64 22.58 -49.33
CA ARG A 350 -11.76 22.60 -48.37
C ARG A 350 -11.51 21.62 -47.23
N ASN A 351 -11.23 20.35 -47.54
CA ASN A 351 -10.96 19.32 -46.53
C ASN A 351 -9.73 19.66 -45.68
N LEU A 352 -8.66 20.22 -46.29
CA LEU A 352 -7.47 20.69 -45.56
C LEU A 352 -7.78 21.88 -44.64
N SER A 353 -8.71 22.77 -45.03
CA SER A 353 -9.14 23.89 -44.19
C SER A 353 -9.93 23.43 -42.96
N GLU A 354 -10.79 22.41 -43.13
CA GLU A 354 -11.52 21.78 -42.03
C GLU A 354 -10.58 21.05 -41.08
N LEU A 355 -9.61 20.29 -41.61
CA LEU A 355 -8.55 19.65 -40.83
C LEU A 355 -7.74 20.67 -40.01
N ARG A 356 -7.36 21.80 -40.60
CA ARG A 356 -6.66 22.88 -39.88
C ARG A 356 -7.52 23.48 -38.76
N ALA A 357 -8.83 23.64 -38.99
CA ALA A 357 -9.73 24.14 -37.96
C ALA A 357 -9.82 23.17 -36.76
N LEU A 358 -9.79 21.86 -37.02
CA LEU A 358 -9.78 20.83 -35.98
C LEU A 358 -8.49 20.81 -35.18
N GLY A 359 -7.35 21.10 -35.82
CA GLY A 359 -6.07 21.27 -35.12
C GLY A 359 -6.05 22.44 -34.15
N GLN A 360 -6.94 23.45 -34.32
CA GLN A 360 -7.05 24.60 -33.42
C GLN A 360 -8.13 24.43 -32.34
N GLN A 361 -9.04 23.44 -32.48
CA GLN A 361 -10.08 23.22 -31.48
C GLN A 361 -9.49 22.67 -30.19
N SER A 362 -9.68 23.45 -29.12
CA SER A 362 -9.17 23.18 -27.79
C SER A 362 -10.20 22.44 -26.93
N PHE A 363 -9.71 21.43 -26.20
CA PHE A 363 -10.17 20.86 -24.93
C PHE A 363 -11.61 20.43 -24.65
N VAL A 364 -12.65 20.90 -25.34
CA VAL A 364 -14.04 20.62 -24.94
C VAL A 364 -14.93 20.27 -26.12
N GLY A 365 -15.34 18.99 -26.19
CA GLY A 365 -16.67 18.60 -26.67
C GLY A 365 -16.83 18.18 -28.14
N ASP A 366 -15.88 18.42 -29.04
CA ASP A 366 -16.07 18.20 -30.48
C ASP A 366 -15.29 16.99 -31.02
N SER A 367 -15.37 15.85 -30.33
CA SER A 367 -14.64 14.65 -30.72
C SER A 367 -15.14 14.01 -32.03
N VAL A 368 -16.43 14.19 -32.35
CA VAL A 368 -17.10 13.71 -33.58
C VAL A 368 -16.42 14.24 -34.85
N LYS A 369 -16.00 15.51 -34.86
CA LYS A 369 -15.40 16.12 -36.06
C LYS A 369 -14.01 15.58 -36.37
N THR A 370 -13.31 15.02 -35.37
CA THR A 370 -11.96 14.46 -35.54
C THR A 370 -11.97 13.17 -36.35
N GLN A 371 -13.00 12.34 -36.18
CA GLN A 371 -13.12 11.04 -36.86
C GLN A 371 -13.51 11.20 -38.33
N GLU A 372 -14.42 12.13 -38.60
CA GLU A 372 -14.77 12.55 -39.97
C GLU A 372 -13.52 13.06 -40.72
N ALA A 373 -12.65 13.81 -40.03
CA ALA A 373 -11.37 14.25 -40.55
C ALA A 373 -10.38 13.11 -40.84
N ALA A 374 -10.27 12.13 -39.95
CA ALA A 374 -9.39 10.97 -40.16
C ALA A 374 -9.86 10.13 -41.35
N GLN A 375 -11.18 9.93 -41.49
CA GLN A 375 -11.79 9.26 -42.64
C GLN A 375 -11.58 10.04 -43.93
N ALA A 376 -11.73 11.37 -43.90
CA ALA A 376 -11.44 12.23 -45.05
C ALA A 376 -9.97 12.13 -45.48
N LEU A 377 -9.04 12.02 -44.52
CA LEU A 377 -7.62 11.89 -44.79
C LEU A 377 -7.26 10.51 -45.36
N GLN A 378 -7.92 9.45 -44.89
CA GLN A 378 -7.82 8.12 -45.49
C GLN A 378 -8.38 8.09 -46.92
N ALA A 379 -9.54 8.69 -47.15
CA ALA A 379 -10.14 8.81 -48.48
C ALA A 379 -9.21 9.55 -49.46
N LEU A 380 -8.58 10.65 -49.00
CA LEU A 380 -7.58 11.36 -49.78
C LEU A 380 -6.36 10.46 -50.08
N ALA A 381 -5.86 9.71 -49.10
CA ALA A 381 -4.75 8.78 -49.34
C ALA A 381 -5.10 7.68 -50.35
N GLU A 382 -6.38 7.29 -50.48
CA GLU A 382 -6.83 6.32 -51.49
C GLU A 382 -6.82 6.91 -52.91
N CYS A 383 -7.28 8.15 -53.03
CA CYS A 383 -7.35 8.86 -54.31
C CYS A 383 -5.97 9.20 -54.90
N TYR A 384 -4.93 9.35 -54.06
CA TYR A 384 -3.58 9.72 -54.49
C TYR A 384 -2.51 8.68 -54.06
N PRO A 385 -2.21 7.68 -54.91
CA PRO A 385 -1.22 6.63 -54.64
C PRO A 385 0.20 7.18 -54.35
N GLU A 386 0.53 8.34 -54.90
CA GLU A 386 1.79 9.04 -54.67
C GLU A 386 1.98 9.49 -53.22
N LEU A 387 0.90 9.81 -52.48
CA LEU A 387 0.94 10.10 -51.05
C LEU A 387 1.20 8.83 -50.24
N ARG A 388 0.58 7.71 -50.63
CA ARG A 388 0.80 6.38 -50.01
C ARG A 388 2.23 5.88 -50.20
N ALA A 389 2.91 6.28 -51.27
CA ALA A 389 4.31 5.93 -51.51
C ALA A 389 5.30 6.80 -50.72
N GLY A 390 4.85 7.94 -50.17
CA GLY A 390 5.70 8.87 -49.43
C GLY A 390 5.96 8.40 -48.00
N GLU A 391 7.21 8.08 -47.67
CA GLU A 391 7.63 7.67 -46.32
C GLU A 391 7.24 8.70 -45.23
N ASN A 392 7.39 10.00 -45.52
CA ASN A 392 7.03 11.07 -44.59
C ASN A 392 5.54 11.14 -44.27
N PHE A 393 4.68 10.87 -45.26
CA PHE A 393 3.23 10.87 -45.07
C PHE A 393 2.80 9.68 -44.23
N LEU A 394 3.27 8.48 -44.56
CA LEU A 394 2.99 7.26 -43.78
C LEU A 394 3.46 7.39 -42.33
N ARG A 395 4.64 7.98 -42.11
CA ARG A 395 5.15 8.22 -40.76
C ARG A 395 4.24 9.16 -39.96
N LEU A 396 3.86 10.31 -40.53
CA LEU A 396 2.99 11.26 -39.83
C LEU A 396 1.57 10.71 -39.62
N GLN A 397 1.04 9.95 -40.58
CA GLN A 397 -0.23 9.26 -40.42
C GLN A 397 -0.17 8.28 -39.25
N LYS A 398 0.92 7.50 -39.14
CA LYS A 398 1.15 6.61 -38.01
C LYS A 398 1.28 7.38 -36.69
N GLU A 399 2.09 8.44 -36.65
CA GLU A 399 2.26 9.27 -35.45
C GLU A 399 0.93 9.93 -35.01
N LEU A 400 0.07 10.32 -35.95
CA LEU A 400 -1.27 10.85 -35.66
C LEU A 400 -2.19 9.77 -35.12
N SER A 401 -2.25 8.59 -35.75
CA SER A 401 -3.02 7.43 -35.27
C SER A 401 -2.60 7.01 -33.86
N ASP A 402 -1.29 6.97 -33.61
CA ASP A 402 -0.69 6.70 -32.31
C ASP A 402 -1.08 7.79 -31.29
N THR A 403 -1.19 9.05 -31.71
CA THR A 403 -1.62 10.15 -30.84
C THR A 403 -3.11 10.03 -30.49
N GLU A 404 -3.98 9.68 -31.45
CA GLU A 404 -5.41 9.45 -31.19
C GLU A 404 -5.62 8.27 -30.22
N THR A 405 -4.84 7.20 -30.36
CA THR A 405 -4.85 6.08 -29.42
C THR A 405 -4.48 6.53 -28.01
N ARG A 406 -3.44 7.38 -27.85
CA ARG A 406 -3.08 7.96 -26.54
C ARG A 406 -4.15 8.89 -25.99
N ILE A 407 -4.80 9.69 -26.84
CA ILE A 407 -5.92 10.55 -26.43
C ILE A 407 -7.06 9.71 -25.89
N ALA A 408 -7.43 8.62 -26.56
CA ALA A 408 -8.48 7.71 -26.11
C ALA A 408 -8.17 7.12 -24.73
N LEU A 409 -6.96 6.57 -24.54
CA LEU A 409 -6.50 6.01 -23.27
C LEU A 409 -6.45 7.07 -22.16
N ALA A 410 -5.87 8.25 -22.43
CA ALA A 410 -5.76 9.33 -21.46
C ALA A 410 -7.14 9.91 -21.06
N SER A 411 -8.09 9.98 -21.99
CA SER A 411 -9.46 10.42 -21.71
C SER A 411 -10.20 9.42 -20.81
N ALA A 412 -10.05 8.13 -21.08
CA ALA A 412 -10.63 7.07 -20.23
C ALA A 412 -10.04 7.13 -18.81
N TYR A 413 -8.71 7.22 -18.69
CA TYR A 413 -8.01 7.38 -17.42
C TYR A 413 -8.48 8.62 -16.64
N TYR A 414 -8.58 9.78 -17.30
CA TYR A 414 -9.07 11.00 -16.67
C TYR A 414 -10.50 10.83 -16.13
N ASN A 415 -11.40 10.26 -16.94
CA ASN A 415 -12.80 10.05 -16.56
C ASN A 415 -12.94 9.11 -15.36
N ASP A 416 -12.15 8.05 -15.31
CA ASP A 416 -12.16 7.09 -14.20
C ASP A 416 -11.73 7.78 -12.89
N ILE A 417 -10.64 8.56 -12.90
CA ILE A 417 -10.17 9.27 -11.71
C ILE A 417 -11.12 10.40 -11.31
N ALA A 418 -11.62 11.17 -12.28
CA ALA A 418 -12.60 12.23 -12.03
C ALA A 418 -13.87 11.66 -11.40
N THR A 419 -14.38 10.55 -11.92
CA THR A 419 -15.54 9.84 -11.38
C THR A 419 -15.28 9.34 -9.96
N TYR A 420 -14.12 8.73 -9.71
CA TYR A 420 -13.74 8.28 -8.37
C TYR A 420 -13.61 9.45 -7.38
N CYS A 421 -13.02 10.56 -7.80
CA CYS A 421 -12.90 11.78 -7.01
C CYS A 421 -14.28 12.36 -6.66
N ASN A 422 -15.16 12.52 -7.66
CA ASN A 422 -16.51 13.04 -7.50
C ASN A 422 -17.38 12.15 -6.60
N THR A 423 -17.24 10.83 -6.74
CA THR A 423 -17.94 9.86 -5.89
C THR A 423 -17.46 9.96 -4.44
N ARG A 424 -16.15 9.96 -4.22
CA ARG A 424 -15.56 10.04 -2.88
C ARG A 424 -15.82 11.38 -2.20
N SER A 425 -15.80 12.49 -2.93
CA SER A 425 -16.15 13.81 -2.40
C SER A 425 -17.64 13.94 -2.07
N SER A 426 -18.50 13.09 -2.63
CA SER A 426 -19.95 13.09 -2.36
C SER A 426 -20.35 12.21 -1.17
N MET A 427 -19.55 11.20 -0.82
CA MET A 427 -19.83 10.25 0.27
C MET A 427 -19.61 10.85 1.68
N ILE A 428 -20.44 10.46 2.64
CA ILE A 428 -20.25 10.80 4.07
C ILE A 428 -19.26 9.80 4.69
N PRO A 429 -18.25 10.24 5.48
CA PRO A 429 -18.04 11.59 6.00
C PRO A 429 -17.16 12.51 5.12
N SER A 430 -16.62 12.01 4.01
CA SER A 430 -15.68 12.73 3.14
C SER A 430 -16.22 14.04 2.56
N ASN A 431 -17.54 14.16 2.33
CA ASN A 431 -18.19 15.37 1.81
C ASN A 431 -17.97 16.61 2.71
N LEU A 432 -17.96 16.43 4.03
CA LEU A 432 -17.70 17.54 4.96
C LEU A 432 -16.27 18.09 4.79
N ILE A 433 -15.30 17.20 4.58
CA ILE A 433 -13.90 17.55 4.38
C ILE A 433 -13.68 18.08 2.96
N ALA A 434 -14.36 17.51 1.96
CA ALA A 434 -14.27 17.95 0.57
C ALA A 434 -14.68 19.43 0.41
N ARG A 435 -15.70 19.88 1.15
CA ARG A 435 -16.09 21.30 1.22
C ARG A 435 -14.98 22.18 1.80
N MET A 436 -14.23 21.70 2.79
CA MET A 436 -13.07 22.44 3.34
C MET A 436 -11.89 22.49 2.35
N VAL A 437 -11.71 21.44 1.54
CA VAL A 437 -10.68 21.37 0.49
C VAL A 437 -11.07 22.18 -0.77
N MET A 438 -12.33 22.62 -0.87
CA MET A 438 -12.91 23.26 -2.06
C MET A 438 -12.79 22.38 -3.31
N ILE A 439 -13.16 21.11 -3.19
CA ILE A 439 -13.27 20.21 -4.35
C ILE A 439 -14.61 20.45 -5.01
N GLU A 440 -14.57 21.03 -6.20
CA GLU A 440 -15.72 21.08 -7.12
C GLU A 440 -15.79 19.79 -7.95
N PRO A 441 -16.99 19.37 -8.39
CA PRO A 441 -17.12 18.22 -9.27
C PRO A 441 -16.35 18.43 -10.58
N PHE A 442 -15.47 17.50 -10.91
CA PHE A 442 -14.73 17.54 -12.17
C PHE A 442 -15.64 17.15 -13.34
N PRO A 443 -15.63 17.91 -14.45
CA PRO A 443 -16.40 17.56 -15.64
C PRO A 443 -15.82 16.29 -16.29
N LEU A 444 -16.69 15.44 -16.86
CA LEU A 444 -16.27 14.28 -17.63
C LEU A 444 -16.10 14.65 -19.09
N ILE A 445 -15.18 13.96 -19.76
CA ILE A 445 -14.92 14.13 -21.20
C ILE A 445 -15.77 13.09 -21.93
N ASN A 446 -16.61 13.54 -22.86
CA ASN A 446 -17.45 12.63 -23.65
C ASN A 446 -16.56 11.67 -24.46
N ARG A 447 -16.92 10.38 -24.42
CA ARG A 447 -16.23 9.31 -25.15
C ARG A 447 -16.44 9.49 -26.65
N VAL A 448 -15.38 9.29 -27.44
CA VAL A 448 -15.55 8.80 -28.82
C VAL A 448 -15.85 7.31 -28.66
N GLU A 449 -17.05 6.89 -29.04
CA GLU A 449 -17.33 5.46 -29.21
C GLU A 449 -16.50 4.98 -30.39
N PHE A 450 -15.59 4.03 -30.14
CA PHE A 450 -14.97 3.25 -31.19
C PHE A 450 -15.94 2.12 -31.48
N ASP A 451 -16.55 2.12 -32.65
CA ASP A 451 -17.20 0.91 -33.16
C ASP A 451 -16.08 -0.12 -33.43
N ASP A 452 -16.17 -1.27 -32.76
CA ASP A 452 -15.25 -2.41 -32.81
C ASP A 452 -15.07 -3.00 -34.23
#